data_AF-A0A0F0CVH8-F1
#
_entry.id   AF-A0A0F0CVH8-F1
#
_cell.length_a   1.000
_cell.length_b   1.000
_cell.length_c   1.000
_cell.angle_alpha   90.00
_cell.angle_beta   90.00
_cell.angle_gamma   90.00
#
_symmetry.space_group_name_H-M   'P 1'
#
loop_
_entity.id
_entity.type
_entity.pdbx_description
1 polymer ?
#
loop_
_entity_poly.entity_id
_entity_poly.type
_entity_poly.pdbx_seq_one_letter_code
_entity_poly.pdbx_strand_id
1 'polypeptide(L)'
;MNLKFQVPAPTTFRKHKTAKEALENPPISKDAPNNEITSQSQVVIERLKFIRPGQNAWTADIPDNLRLNVRGAKLSQIYRRLDPDKPSYTLTGSGGGGTHGYHWEEPRALTNRERARIQTFPDNFIFEGSKESARKQIGMAVPPRLSEIIFTAVLKTIAGIEYENISPHYGGQLLFFENF
;
A
#
# COMPACT_ATOMS: atom_id res chain seq x y z
N MET A 1 -1.05 21.11 -31.93
CA MET A 1 -0.22 21.71 -30.87
C MET A 1 1.07 20.91 -30.78
N ASN A 2 2.25 21.53 -30.85
CA ASN A 2 3.54 20.83 -30.76
C ASN A 2 3.99 20.71 -29.30
N LEU A 3 3.21 20.01 -28.47
CA LEU A 3 3.47 19.84 -27.03
C LEU A 3 4.25 18.54 -26.80
N LYS A 4 5.28 18.59 -25.94
CA LYS A 4 6.08 17.42 -25.57
C LYS A 4 6.05 17.22 -24.06
N PHE A 5 5.33 16.19 -23.62
CA PHE A 5 5.30 15.78 -22.22
C PHE A 5 6.67 15.25 -21.78
N GLN A 6 7.10 15.64 -20.57
CA GLN A 6 8.29 15.11 -19.90
C GLN A 6 7.90 14.29 -18.66
N VAL A 7 8.63 13.23 -18.36
CA VAL A 7 8.36 12.41 -17.17
C VAL A 7 8.73 13.21 -15.91
N PRO A 8 7.80 13.48 -14.98
CA PRO A 8 8.11 14.25 -13.78
C PRO A 8 9.19 13.56 -12.94
N ALA A 9 10.06 14.35 -12.31
CA ALA A 9 11.13 13.83 -11.48
C ALA A 9 10.57 13.06 -10.27
N PRO A 10 11.25 11.98 -9.81
CA PRO A 10 10.79 11.21 -8.66
C PRO A 10 10.77 12.05 -7.37
N THR A 11 9.66 11.99 -6.63
CA THR A 11 9.48 12.78 -5.40
C THR A 11 10.14 12.16 -4.16
N THR A 12 10.61 10.91 -4.21
CA THR A 12 11.09 10.16 -3.03
C THR A 12 12.40 9.39 -3.26
N PHE A 13 13.20 9.73 -4.28
CA PHE A 13 14.36 8.94 -4.74
C PHE A 13 15.36 8.50 -3.65
N ARG A 14 15.49 9.26 -2.54
CA ARG A 14 16.41 8.95 -1.43
C ARG A 14 15.74 8.88 -0.05
N LYS A 15 14.48 9.28 0.05
CA LYS A 15 13.75 9.35 1.31
C LYS A 15 12.30 8.92 1.08
N HIS A 16 12.05 7.65 1.34
CA HIS A 16 10.70 7.12 1.27
C HIS A 16 9.94 7.42 2.56
N LYS A 17 8.63 7.59 2.44
CA LYS A 17 7.74 7.64 3.60
C LYS A 17 7.64 6.24 4.19
N THR A 18 8.01 6.10 5.45
CA THR A 18 7.92 4.84 6.19
C THR A 18 6.47 4.50 6.54
N ALA A 19 6.19 3.24 6.88
CA ALA A 19 4.89 2.82 7.37
C ALA A 19 4.49 3.58 8.64
N LYS A 20 5.44 3.81 9.56
CA LYS A 20 5.20 4.57 10.78
C LYS A 20 4.86 6.03 10.47
N GLU A 21 5.66 6.71 9.66
CA GLU A 21 5.34 8.08 9.23
C GLU A 21 4.01 8.16 8.47
N ALA A 22 3.68 7.11 7.70
CA ALA A 22 2.40 7.05 7.03
C ALA A 22 1.25 7.00 8.03
N LEU A 23 1.28 6.15 9.04
CA LEU A 23 0.14 5.97 9.94
C LEU A 23 0.09 6.96 11.12
N GLU A 24 1.24 7.43 11.61
CA GLU A 24 1.33 8.18 12.87
C GLU A 24 1.59 9.69 12.69
N ASN A 25 1.89 10.15 11.47
CA ASN A 25 2.22 11.57 11.23
C ASN A 25 1.36 12.22 10.13
N PRO A 26 0.32 13.00 10.50
CA PRO A 26 -0.25 13.11 11.85
C PRO A 26 -0.97 11.80 12.25
N PRO A 27 -1.25 11.59 13.56
CA PRO A 27 -1.94 10.39 14.02
C PRO A 27 -3.36 10.34 13.44
N ILE A 28 -3.81 9.12 13.13
CA ILE A 28 -5.17 8.86 12.66
C ILE A 28 -6.17 9.19 13.78
N SER A 29 -7.17 10.03 13.50
CA SER A 29 -8.26 10.28 14.46
C SER A 29 -9.03 8.99 14.75
N LYS A 30 -9.44 8.80 16.00
CA LYS A 30 -10.28 7.65 16.40
C LYS A 30 -11.62 7.65 15.65
N ASP A 31 -12.15 8.82 15.34
CA ASP A 31 -13.42 9.01 14.63
C ASP A 31 -13.25 9.10 13.10
N ALA A 32 -12.04 8.84 12.59
CA ALA A 32 -11.82 8.85 11.14
C ALA A 32 -12.70 7.79 10.45
N PRO A 33 -13.31 8.12 9.30
CA PRO A 33 -14.15 7.17 8.58
C PRO A 33 -13.35 5.94 8.16
N ASN A 34 -14.01 4.78 8.15
CA ASN A 34 -13.41 3.49 7.81
C ASN A 34 -12.22 3.07 8.73
N ASN A 35 -12.15 3.56 9.98
CA ASN A 35 -11.07 3.24 10.93
C ASN A 35 -11.40 2.08 11.89
N GLU A 36 -12.38 1.24 11.55
CA GLU A 36 -12.78 0.12 12.38
C GLU A 36 -11.73 -1.01 12.43
N ILE A 37 -11.50 -1.55 13.63
CA ILE A 37 -10.65 -2.73 13.84
C ILE A 37 -11.39 -3.98 13.36
N THR A 38 -10.67 -4.85 12.64
CA THR A 38 -11.21 -6.15 12.23
C THR A 38 -11.13 -7.15 13.37
N SER A 39 -12.26 -7.75 13.74
CA SER A 39 -12.27 -8.90 14.66
C SER A 39 -11.62 -10.12 14.00
N GLN A 40 -10.63 -10.71 14.67
CA GLN A 40 -9.87 -11.86 14.17
C GLN A 40 -10.01 -13.03 15.13
N SER A 41 -9.94 -14.24 14.59
CA SER A 41 -10.00 -15.45 15.42
C SER A 41 -8.79 -15.55 16.36
N GLN A 42 -8.97 -16.21 17.50
CA GLN A 42 -7.89 -16.35 18.49
C GLN A 42 -6.64 -16.99 17.89
N VAL A 43 -6.79 -18.01 17.05
CA VAL A 43 -5.66 -18.66 16.35
C VAL A 43 -4.86 -17.69 15.47
N VAL A 44 -5.53 -16.71 14.87
CA VAL A 44 -4.88 -15.67 14.07
C VAL A 44 -4.10 -14.71 14.97
N ILE A 45 -4.70 -14.28 16.08
CA ILE A 45 -4.06 -13.39 17.06
C ILE A 45 -2.82 -14.08 17.66
N GLU A 46 -2.95 -15.34 18.09
CA GLU A 46 -1.82 -16.11 18.60
C GLU A 46 -0.72 -16.27 17.56
N ARG A 47 -1.04 -16.57 16.30
CA ARG A 47 -0.05 -16.62 15.21
C ARG A 47 0.69 -15.29 15.05
N LEU A 48 -0.02 -14.17 15.08
CA LEU A 48 0.57 -12.84 14.89
C LEU A 48 1.55 -12.45 15.99
N LYS A 49 1.40 -12.96 17.22
CA LYS A 49 2.35 -12.71 18.32
C LYS A 49 3.76 -13.24 18.04
N PHE A 50 3.90 -14.28 17.21
CA PHE A 50 5.20 -14.84 16.83
C PHE A 50 5.83 -14.15 15.62
N ILE A 51 5.06 -13.36 14.88
CA ILE A 51 5.53 -12.69 13.67
C ILE A 51 6.05 -11.32 14.08
N ARG A 52 7.34 -11.04 13.89
CA ARG A 52 7.94 -9.74 14.21
C ARG A 52 7.68 -8.72 13.10
N PRO A 53 7.89 -7.41 13.34
CA PRO A 53 7.85 -6.39 12.29
C PRO A 53 8.63 -6.83 11.05
N GLY A 54 8.05 -6.61 9.87
CA GLY A 54 8.64 -7.00 8.59
C GLY A 54 8.70 -8.50 8.31
N GLN A 55 8.25 -9.40 9.21
CA GLN A 55 8.16 -10.84 8.94
C GLN A 55 6.78 -11.26 8.41
N ASN A 56 6.68 -12.50 7.93
CA ASN A 56 5.42 -13.12 7.50
C ASN A 56 5.31 -14.57 8.03
N ALA A 57 4.27 -15.30 7.59
CA ALA A 57 4.03 -16.68 8.00
C ALA A 57 5.16 -17.68 7.67
N TRP A 58 6.11 -17.31 6.82
CA TRP A 58 7.19 -18.17 6.32
C TRP A 58 8.55 -17.83 6.89
N THR A 59 8.75 -16.59 7.34
CA THR A 59 10.03 -16.10 7.87
C THR A 59 10.04 -15.99 9.39
N ALA A 60 8.86 -16.07 10.03
CA ALA A 60 8.75 -16.08 11.49
C ALA A 60 8.88 -17.50 12.03
N ASP A 61 9.42 -17.62 13.24
CA ASP A 61 9.48 -18.89 13.96
C ASP A 61 8.17 -19.14 14.70
N ILE A 62 7.21 -19.71 13.97
CA ILE A 62 5.85 -20.00 14.46
C ILE A 62 5.79 -21.46 14.94
N PRO A 63 5.19 -21.77 16.10
CA PRO A 63 4.96 -23.14 16.56
C PRO A 63 4.17 -24.00 15.57
N ASP A 64 4.45 -25.31 15.49
CA ASP A 64 3.87 -26.22 14.49
C ASP A 64 2.34 -26.21 14.45
N ASN A 65 1.69 -26.13 15.61
CA ASN A 65 0.23 -26.06 15.72
C ASN A 65 -0.39 -24.76 15.19
N LEU A 66 0.41 -23.72 14.97
CA LEU A 66 -0.01 -22.42 14.43
C LEU A 66 0.46 -22.20 12.99
N ARG A 67 1.35 -23.06 12.46
CA ARG A 67 1.85 -22.98 11.08
C ARG A 67 0.73 -23.19 10.07
N LEU A 68 0.83 -22.53 8.93
CA LEU A 68 -0.12 -22.72 7.83
C LEU A 68 0.26 -23.97 7.03
N ASN A 69 -0.73 -24.80 6.75
CA ASN A 69 -0.58 -25.95 5.86
C ASN A 69 -0.90 -25.53 4.41
N VAL A 70 0.05 -24.85 3.76
CA VAL A 70 -0.09 -24.41 2.36
C VAL A 70 0.71 -25.32 1.45
N ARG A 71 0.02 -25.96 0.49
CA ARG A 71 0.65 -26.71 -0.61
C ARG A 71 0.81 -25.77 -1.80
N GLY A 72 2.05 -25.62 -2.29
CA GLY A 72 2.37 -24.75 -3.43
C GLY A 72 3.03 -23.42 -3.04
N ALA A 73 2.77 -22.37 -3.82
CA ALA A 73 3.49 -21.10 -3.71
C ALA A 73 3.21 -20.38 -2.38
N LYS A 74 4.28 -20.12 -1.62
CA LYS A 74 4.26 -19.37 -0.36
C LYS A 74 4.23 -17.87 -0.65
N LEU A 75 3.03 -17.29 -0.75
CA LEU A 75 2.88 -15.86 -0.98
C LEU A 75 3.49 -15.05 0.17
N SER A 76 4.38 -14.12 -0.17
CA SER A 76 5.13 -13.32 0.81
C SER A 76 4.27 -12.36 1.63
N GLN A 77 3.03 -12.13 1.20
CA GLN A 77 2.06 -11.25 1.86
C GLN A 77 1.22 -11.93 2.95
N ILE A 78 1.24 -13.26 3.03
CA ILE A 78 0.47 -14.02 4.01
C ILE A 78 1.03 -13.78 5.42
N TYR A 79 0.20 -13.18 6.28
CA TYR A 79 0.54 -12.68 7.61
C TYR A 79 1.73 -11.70 7.65
N ARG A 80 1.98 -10.96 6.56
CA ARG A 80 3.05 -9.96 6.53
C ARG A 80 2.73 -8.79 7.47
N ARG A 81 3.55 -8.62 8.51
CA ARG A 81 3.53 -7.42 9.34
C ARG A 81 4.31 -6.31 8.66
N LEU A 82 3.82 -5.08 8.80
CA LEU A 82 4.58 -3.91 8.39
C LEU A 82 5.89 -3.84 9.18
N ASP A 83 6.88 -3.20 8.57
CA ASP A 83 8.11 -2.77 9.22
C ASP A 83 7.98 -1.25 9.43
N PRO A 84 7.99 -0.73 10.67
CA PRO A 84 7.71 0.67 10.94
C PRO A 84 8.74 1.61 10.28
N ASP A 85 9.96 1.14 10.05
CA ASP A 85 11.08 1.94 9.54
C ASP A 85 11.25 1.84 8.02
N LYS A 86 10.35 1.11 7.34
CA LYS A 86 10.38 0.92 5.88
C LYS A 86 9.05 1.30 5.24
N PRO A 87 9.02 1.55 3.92
CA PRO A 87 7.78 1.70 3.19
C PRO A 87 6.88 0.47 3.34
N SER A 88 5.57 0.68 3.25
CA SER A 88 4.63 -0.44 3.25
C SER A 88 4.91 -1.39 2.08
N TYR A 89 4.69 -2.69 2.33
CA TYR A 89 4.52 -3.67 1.26
C TYR A 89 3.24 -3.38 0.47
N THR A 90 3.11 -3.98 -0.72
CA THR A 90 1.90 -3.89 -1.54
C THR A 90 0.67 -4.34 -0.76
N LEU A 91 -0.32 -3.45 -0.65
CA LEU A 91 -1.62 -3.76 -0.06
C LEU A 91 -2.51 -4.45 -1.10
N THR A 92 -3.08 -5.61 -0.76
CA THR A 92 -3.97 -6.33 -1.69
C THR A 92 -5.43 -5.89 -1.52
N GLY A 93 -6.09 -5.56 -2.64
CA GLY A 93 -7.53 -5.28 -2.68
C GLY A 93 -8.41 -6.53 -2.58
N SER A 94 -7.84 -7.71 -2.79
CA SER A 94 -8.56 -8.98 -2.71
C SER A 94 -7.73 -10.04 -2.00
N GLY A 95 -8.38 -11.16 -1.71
CA GLY A 95 -7.78 -12.34 -1.08
C GLY A 95 -8.22 -12.54 0.38
N GLY A 96 -8.01 -13.77 0.85
CA GLY A 96 -8.21 -14.20 2.23
C GLY A 96 -6.97 -14.93 2.73
N GLY A 97 -7.11 -15.77 3.75
CA GLY A 97 -6.01 -16.66 4.19
C GLY A 97 -4.80 -15.92 4.76
N GLY A 98 -4.99 -14.71 5.28
CA GLY A 98 -3.94 -13.95 5.93
C GLY A 98 -3.31 -12.84 5.09
N THR A 99 -3.86 -12.44 3.94
CA THR A 99 -3.29 -11.36 3.12
C THR A 99 -3.74 -9.96 3.57
N HIS A 100 -4.18 -9.79 4.83
CA HIS A 100 -4.71 -8.51 5.28
C HIS A 100 -3.61 -7.48 5.43
N GLY A 101 -2.33 -7.82 5.62
CA GLY A 101 -1.37 -6.82 6.08
C GLY A 101 -1.68 -6.41 7.52
N TYR A 102 -0.64 -6.37 8.34
CA TYR A 102 -0.79 -6.37 9.79
C TYR A 102 0.05 -5.28 10.43
N HIS A 103 -0.47 -4.71 11.50
CA HIS A 103 0.22 -3.69 12.27
C HIS A 103 1.52 -4.26 12.85
N TRP A 104 2.58 -3.44 12.96
CA TRP A 104 3.91 -3.90 13.41
C TRP A 104 3.97 -4.18 14.91
N GLU A 105 3.21 -3.44 15.72
CA GLU A 105 3.17 -3.57 17.18
C GLU A 105 1.99 -4.45 17.64
N GLU A 106 0.77 -4.06 17.28
CA GLU A 106 -0.45 -4.77 17.65
C GLU A 106 -0.69 -6.03 16.79
N PRO A 107 -1.13 -7.17 17.37
CA PRO A 107 -1.38 -8.42 16.65
C PRO A 107 -2.74 -8.39 15.92
N ARG A 108 -2.94 -7.37 15.08
CA ARG A 108 -4.16 -7.16 14.30
C ARG A 108 -3.90 -6.79 12.85
N ALA A 109 -4.91 -7.00 12.01
CA ALA A 109 -4.96 -6.49 10.65
C ALA A 109 -5.02 -4.96 10.66
N LEU A 110 -4.53 -4.36 9.58
CA LEU A 110 -4.69 -2.92 9.38
C LEU A 110 -6.17 -2.57 9.19
N THR A 111 -6.61 -1.47 9.80
CA THR A 111 -7.92 -0.85 9.54
C THR A 111 -7.98 -0.37 8.09
N ASN A 112 -9.18 -0.13 7.57
CA ASN A 112 -9.31 0.42 6.22
C ASN A 112 -8.72 1.84 6.12
N ARG A 113 -8.80 2.65 7.18
CA ARG A 113 -8.16 3.97 7.25
C ARG A 113 -6.64 3.90 7.21
N GLU A 114 -6.01 2.95 7.91
CA GLU A 114 -4.56 2.75 7.84
C GLU A 114 -4.12 2.39 6.41
N ARG A 115 -4.85 1.49 5.74
CA ARG A 115 -4.61 1.14 4.32
C ARG A 115 -4.77 2.34 3.40
N ALA A 116 -5.84 3.11 3.60
CA ALA A 116 -6.14 4.28 2.80
C ALA A 116 -5.02 5.32 2.90
N ARG A 117 -4.46 5.52 4.11
CA ARG A 117 -3.35 6.44 4.32
C ARG A 117 -2.04 5.96 3.68
N ILE A 118 -1.76 4.67 3.70
CA ILE A 118 -0.66 4.08 2.92
C ILE A 118 -0.86 4.36 1.42
N GLN A 119 -2.09 4.25 0.93
CA GLN A 119 -2.47 4.62 -0.44
C GLN A 119 -2.61 6.13 -0.66
N THR A 120 -2.20 6.99 0.28
CA THR A 120 -2.22 8.46 0.20
C THR A 120 -3.61 9.09 0.08
N PHE A 121 -4.68 8.38 0.45
CA PHE A 121 -6.00 8.99 0.57
C PHE A 121 -6.06 9.94 1.77
N PRO A 122 -6.78 11.07 1.65
CA PRO A 122 -7.01 11.97 2.77
C PRO A 122 -7.97 11.32 3.78
N ASP A 123 -7.85 11.72 5.04
CA ASP A 123 -8.58 11.13 6.17
C ASP A 123 -10.09 11.28 6.10
N ASN A 124 -10.54 12.33 5.46
CA ASN A 124 -11.96 12.64 5.27
C ASN A 124 -12.57 11.92 4.04
N PHE A 125 -11.77 11.19 3.25
CA PHE A 125 -12.32 10.41 2.14
C PHE A 125 -13.10 9.21 2.68
N ILE A 126 -14.37 9.06 2.32
CA ILE A 126 -15.24 7.99 2.80
C ILE A 126 -15.32 6.90 1.73
N PHE A 127 -15.01 5.65 2.12
CA PHE A 127 -15.24 4.48 1.27
C PHE A 127 -16.61 3.89 1.60
N GLU A 128 -17.44 3.74 0.57
CA GLU A 128 -18.81 3.24 0.71
C GLU A 128 -18.91 1.71 0.60
N GLY A 129 -19.94 1.15 1.24
CA GLY A 129 -20.23 -0.28 1.26
C GLY A 129 -19.65 -1.00 2.48
N SER A 130 -19.51 -2.33 2.36
CA SER A 130 -18.96 -3.16 3.45
C SER A 130 -17.47 -2.91 3.68
N LYS A 131 -16.93 -3.40 4.80
CA LYS A 131 -15.50 -3.32 5.12
C LYS A 131 -14.64 -3.99 4.04
N GLU A 132 -15.12 -5.09 3.48
CA GLU A 132 -14.48 -5.83 2.40
C GLU A 132 -14.55 -5.05 1.08
N SER A 133 -15.66 -4.35 0.81
CA SER A 133 -15.79 -3.45 -0.34
C SER A 133 -14.79 -2.29 -0.25
N ALA A 134 -14.74 -1.62 0.90
CA ALA A 134 -13.79 -0.53 1.15
C ALA A 134 -12.34 -1.02 0.99
N ARG A 135 -12.01 -2.18 1.55
CA ARG A 135 -10.68 -2.79 1.35
C ARG A 135 -10.36 -2.99 -0.13
N LYS A 136 -11.32 -3.48 -0.92
CA LYS A 136 -11.14 -3.71 -2.36
C LYS A 136 -10.89 -2.41 -3.11
N GLN A 137 -11.70 -1.38 -2.83
CA GLN A 137 -11.53 -0.04 -3.40
C GLN A 137 -10.13 0.50 -3.11
N ILE A 138 -9.69 0.46 -1.84
CA ILE A 138 -8.37 0.95 -1.42
C ILE A 138 -7.23 0.19 -2.10
N GLY A 139 -7.30 -1.15 -2.11
CA GLY A 139 -6.20 -1.97 -2.63
C GLY A 139 -6.11 -2.00 -4.16
N MET A 140 -7.19 -1.64 -4.88
CA MET A 140 -7.18 -1.54 -6.35
C MET A 140 -7.00 -0.10 -6.85
N ALA A 141 -7.06 0.90 -5.96
CA ALA A 141 -6.91 2.30 -6.34
C ALA A 141 -5.48 2.65 -6.75
N VAL A 142 -5.38 3.64 -7.65
CA VAL A 142 -4.16 4.41 -7.85
C VAL A 142 -4.03 5.42 -6.70
N PRO A 143 -2.87 5.52 -6.01
CA PRO A 143 -2.68 6.48 -4.92
C PRO A 143 -2.99 7.93 -5.37
N PRO A 144 -3.82 8.71 -4.64
CA PRO A 144 -4.13 10.09 -5.03
C PRO A 144 -2.90 10.97 -5.22
N ARG A 145 -1.87 10.83 -4.37
CA ARG A 145 -0.64 11.62 -4.51
C ARG A 145 0.13 11.30 -5.79
N LEU A 146 0.10 10.05 -6.24
CA LEU A 146 0.70 9.67 -7.53
C LEU A 146 -0.05 10.33 -8.68
N SER A 147 -1.39 10.21 -8.68
CA SER A 147 -2.25 10.85 -9.68
C SER A 147 -2.03 12.35 -9.75
N GLU A 148 -1.97 13.03 -8.60
CA GLU A 148 -1.71 14.47 -8.51
C GLU A 148 -0.41 14.89 -9.20
N ILE A 149 0.69 14.16 -8.97
CA ILE A 149 2.00 14.44 -9.57
C ILE A 149 1.92 14.31 -11.10
N ILE A 150 1.32 13.22 -11.60
CA ILE A 150 1.20 12.96 -13.03
C ILE A 150 0.30 14.00 -13.70
N PHE A 151 -0.88 14.27 -13.15
CA PHE A 151 -1.80 15.24 -13.73
C PHE A 151 -1.25 16.66 -13.67
N THR A 152 -0.53 17.03 -12.62
CA THR A 152 0.15 18.33 -12.55
C THR A 152 1.16 18.47 -13.68
N ALA A 153 1.96 17.43 -13.97
CA ALA A 153 2.90 17.45 -15.08
C ALA A 153 2.20 17.58 -16.45
N VAL A 154 1.07 16.89 -16.63
CA VAL A 154 0.24 17.02 -17.85
C VAL A 154 -0.30 18.44 -17.99
N LEU A 155 -0.89 19.01 -16.94
CA LEU A 155 -1.44 20.36 -16.96
C LEU A 155 -0.36 21.41 -17.22
N LYS A 156 0.81 21.28 -16.60
CA LYS A 156 1.95 22.15 -16.85
C LYS A 156 2.45 22.06 -18.29
N THR A 157 2.49 20.84 -18.85
CA THR A 157 2.81 20.65 -20.28
C THR A 157 1.83 21.40 -21.18
N ILE A 158 0.53 21.27 -20.91
CA ILE A 158 -0.53 21.96 -21.68
C ILE A 158 -0.40 23.48 -21.54
N ALA A 159 -0.04 23.97 -20.35
CA ALA A 159 0.14 25.38 -20.07
C ALA A 159 1.50 25.96 -20.54
N GLY A 160 2.41 25.14 -21.08
CA GLY A 160 3.78 25.56 -21.42
C GLY A 160 4.64 25.93 -20.21
N ILE A 161 4.32 25.41 -19.03
CA ILE A 161 5.03 25.66 -17.77
C ILE A 161 6.06 24.54 -17.56
N GLU A 162 7.30 24.92 -17.27
CA GLU A 162 8.35 23.96 -16.95
C GLU A 162 8.14 23.30 -15.57
N TYR A 163 8.65 22.08 -15.44
CA TYR A 163 8.68 21.34 -14.19
C TYR A 163 9.89 20.40 -14.15
N GLU A 164 10.33 20.09 -12.93
CA GLU A 164 11.39 19.10 -12.73
C GLU A 164 11.02 17.77 -13.37
N ASN A 165 11.87 17.32 -14.27
CA ASN A 165 11.65 16.13 -15.07
C ASN A 165 12.94 15.33 -15.18
N ILE A 166 12.79 14.06 -15.56
CA ILE A 166 13.90 13.18 -15.87
C ILE A 166 13.73 12.62 -17.28
N SER A 167 14.83 12.18 -17.87
CA SER A 167 14.75 11.43 -19.12
C SER A 167 14.00 10.12 -18.87
N PRO A 168 13.02 9.76 -19.72
CA PRO A 168 12.36 8.47 -19.63
C PRO A 168 13.39 7.35 -19.74
N HIS A 169 13.39 6.43 -18.79
CA HIS A 169 14.21 5.24 -18.86
C HIS A 169 13.45 4.16 -19.64
N TYR A 170 13.69 4.06 -20.93
CA TYR A 170 13.18 2.97 -21.77
C TYR A 170 14.03 1.71 -21.54
N GLY A 171 14.00 1.16 -20.33
CA GLY A 171 14.73 -0.05 -19.93
C GLY A 171 14.16 -1.36 -20.51
N GLY A 172 13.38 -1.28 -21.59
CA GLY A 172 12.78 -2.38 -22.30
C GLY A 172 12.44 -1.93 -23.72
N GLN A 173 12.70 -2.79 -24.70
CA GLN A 173 12.44 -2.57 -26.12
C GLN A 173 11.05 -1.91 -26.33
N LEU A 174 11.01 -0.82 -27.09
CA LEU A 174 9.83 -0.01 -27.46
C LEU A 174 8.77 -0.76 -28.29
N LEU A 175 8.65 -2.07 -28.15
CA LEU A 175 7.74 -2.93 -28.92
C LEU A 175 6.24 -2.75 -28.57
N PHE A 176 5.90 -1.89 -27.61
CA PHE A 176 4.51 -1.72 -27.16
C PHE A 176 3.72 -0.60 -27.85
N PHE A 177 4.34 0.20 -28.72
CA PHE A 177 3.64 1.32 -29.39
C PHE A 177 3.65 1.27 -30.92
N GLU A 178 4.13 0.19 -31.55
CA GLU A 178 4.07 0.05 -33.02
C GLU A 178 2.79 -0.61 -33.54
N ASN A 179 1.79 -0.90 -32.69
CA ASN A 179 0.54 -1.57 -33.11
C ASN A 179 -0.74 -0.87 -32.61
N PHE A 180 -0.79 0.45 -32.64
CA PHE A 180 -2.04 1.22 -32.60
C PHE A 180 -2.02 2.34 -33.64
#